data_AF-A0A1W1DHG6-F1
#
_entry.id   AF-A0A1W1DHG6-F1
#
_cell.length_a   1.000
_cell.length_b   1.000
_cell.length_c   1.000
_cell.angle_alpha   90.00
_cell.angle_beta   90.00
_cell.angle_gamma   90.00
#
_symmetry.space_group_name_H-M   'P 1'
#
loop_
_entity.id
_entity.type
_entity.pdbx_description
1 polymer ?
#
loop_
_entity_poly.entity_id
_entity_poly.type
_entity_poly.pdbx_seq_one_letter_code
_entity_poly.pdbx_strand_id
1 'polypeptide(L)'
;MGIFTTMSLVYYSSQTVPSGIISIVFGLTPIITGIFALLLLKESFFKFHKIAGLLLGSVGLIVIFKQTLSISTEMTTGLLAVTFAMAFQSFISVKLKQVNASISALETTTGALIVSVPLFILSWALTEGVIPTTTFKAALSIGYLALFGSVIGFMSYYYLIRHTSVRVVGIVPLITPIFALLLGANLNNETLTSAQLSGIILVLIGLSYYEYGGKFNKDKA
;
A
#
# COMPACT_ATOMS: atom_id res chain seq x y z
N MET A 1 1.40 -17.02 4.06
CA MET A 1 -0.03 -16.64 4.13
C MET A 1 -0.25 -15.16 3.84
N GLY A 2 0.36 -14.25 4.60
CA GLY A 2 0.12 -12.81 4.44
C GLY A 2 0.29 -12.26 3.02
N ILE A 3 1.43 -12.55 2.38
CA ILE A 3 1.70 -12.10 1.00
C ILE A 3 0.65 -12.64 0.03
N PHE A 4 0.26 -13.91 0.14
CA PHE A 4 -0.72 -14.53 -0.76
C PHE A 4 -2.05 -13.79 -0.68
N THR A 5 -2.62 -13.67 0.52
CA THR A 5 -3.93 -13.02 0.71
C THR A 5 -3.91 -11.55 0.28
N THR A 6 -2.90 -10.78 0.69
CA THR A 6 -2.81 -9.36 0.31
C THR A 6 -2.67 -9.21 -1.20
N MET A 7 -1.73 -9.92 -1.83
CA MET A 7 -1.49 -9.76 -3.27
C MET A 7 -2.66 -10.28 -4.12
N SER A 8 -3.32 -11.38 -3.74
CA SER A 8 -4.52 -11.86 -4.45
C SER A 8 -5.63 -10.81 -4.49
N LEU A 9 -5.87 -10.13 -3.38
CA LEU A 9 -6.87 -9.06 -3.32
C LEU A 9 -6.45 -7.80 -4.09
N VAL A 10 -5.15 -7.48 -4.11
CA VAL A 10 -4.61 -6.40 -4.94
C VAL A 10 -4.78 -6.72 -6.42
N TYR A 11 -4.46 -7.94 -6.84
CA TYR A 11 -4.65 -8.37 -8.23
C TYR A 11 -6.12 -8.35 -8.63
N TYR A 12 -7.02 -8.81 -7.76
CA TYR A 12 -8.46 -8.66 -7.96
C TYR A 12 -8.87 -7.19 -8.13
N SER A 13 -8.40 -6.31 -7.24
CA SER A 13 -8.68 -4.87 -7.30
C SER A 13 -8.16 -4.21 -8.59
N SER A 14 -6.96 -4.58 -9.04
CA SER A 14 -6.29 -3.99 -10.20
C SER A 14 -7.00 -4.21 -11.53
N GLN A 15 -7.95 -5.14 -11.58
CA GLN A 15 -8.78 -5.37 -12.77
C GLN A 15 -9.82 -4.25 -12.99
N THR A 16 -10.22 -3.56 -11.92
CA THR A 16 -11.32 -2.58 -11.97
C THR A 16 -10.96 -1.21 -11.40
N VAL A 17 -9.93 -1.13 -10.54
CA VAL A 17 -9.52 0.09 -9.86
C VAL A 17 -8.23 0.63 -10.48
N PRO A 18 -8.19 1.93 -10.86
CA PRO A 18 -6.99 2.59 -11.34
C PRO A 18 -5.80 2.48 -10.38
N SER A 19 -4.60 2.35 -10.94
CA SER A 19 -3.37 2.14 -10.16
C SER A 19 -3.07 3.31 -9.22
N GLY A 20 -3.41 4.54 -9.62
CA GLY A 20 -3.29 5.72 -8.77
C GLY A 20 -4.14 5.64 -7.49
N ILE A 21 -5.37 5.12 -7.58
CA ILE A 21 -6.26 4.94 -6.42
C ILE A 21 -5.73 3.83 -5.52
N ILE A 22 -5.31 2.69 -6.10
CA ILE A 22 -4.69 1.58 -5.35
C ILE A 22 -3.49 2.09 -4.55
N SER A 23 -2.59 2.87 -5.17
CA SER A 23 -1.42 3.41 -4.49
C SER A 23 -1.79 4.38 -3.36
N ILE A 24 -2.85 5.17 -3.51
CA ILE A 24 -3.34 6.07 -2.46
C ILE A 24 -3.89 5.30 -1.27
N VAL A 25 -4.64 4.22 -1.52
CA VAL A 25 -5.12 3.32 -0.45
C VAL A 25 -3.92 2.71 0.29
N PHE A 26 -2.89 2.22 -0.42
CA PHE A 26 -1.67 1.74 0.22
C PHE A 26 -0.85 2.84 0.92
N GLY A 27 -0.95 4.09 0.48
CA GLY A 27 -0.37 5.24 1.17
C GLY A 27 -0.89 5.38 2.61
N LEU A 28 -2.09 4.90 2.91
CA LEU A 28 -2.66 4.89 4.26
C LEU A 28 -2.10 3.78 5.18
N THR A 29 -1.23 2.90 4.67
CA THR A 29 -0.61 1.81 5.45
C THR A 29 0.00 2.27 6.77
N PRO A 30 0.77 3.37 6.85
CA PRO A 30 1.34 3.83 8.13
C PRO A 30 0.27 4.19 9.17
N ILE A 31 -0.83 4.81 8.72
CA ILE A 31 -1.95 5.21 9.58
C ILE A 31 -2.63 3.99 10.19
N ILE A 32 -3.01 3.01 9.37
CA ILE A 32 -3.70 1.79 9.84
C ILE A 32 -2.75 0.88 10.63
N THR A 33 -1.48 0.80 10.24
CA THR A 33 -0.45 0.11 11.04
C THR A 33 -0.33 0.75 12.42
N GLY A 34 -0.40 2.07 12.51
CA GLY A 34 -0.47 2.80 13.78
C GLY A 34 -1.69 2.40 14.62
N ILE A 35 -2.89 2.27 14.02
CA ILE A 35 -4.09 1.80 14.74
C ILE A 35 -3.87 0.39 15.29
N PHE A 36 -3.39 -0.55 14.46
CA PHE A 36 -3.12 -1.91 14.94
C PHE A 36 -2.02 -1.97 15.99
N ALA A 37 -1.00 -1.11 15.92
CA ALA A 37 0.02 -1.00 16.95
C ALA A 37 -0.57 -0.51 18.29
N LEU A 38 -1.47 0.48 18.27
CA LEU A 38 -2.21 0.91 19.47
C LEU A 38 -3.02 -0.26 20.07
N LEU A 39 -3.73 -1.01 19.23
CA LEU A 39 -4.62 -2.09 19.69
C LEU A 39 -3.87 -3.34 20.18
N LEU A 40 -2.83 -3.76 19.46
CA LEU A 40 -2.14 -5.05 19.69
C LEU A 40 -0.88 -4.91 20.54
N LEU A 41 -0.15 -3.80 20.42
CA LEU A 41 1.09 -3.54 21.16
C LEU A 41 0.87 -2.60 22.35
N LYS A 42 -0.32 -2.01 22.49
CA LYS A 42 -0.65 -0.99 23.52
C LYS A 42 0.32 0.19 23.50
N GLU A 43 0.95 0.45 22.35
CA GLU A 43 1.73 1.67 22.13
C GLU A 43 0.78 2.87 22.23
N SER A 44 1.26 4.04 22.64
CA SER A 44 0.44 5.25 22.71
C SER A 44 0.92 6.28 21.70
N PHE A 45 0.00 6.75 20.87
CA PHE A 45 0.28 7.73 19.81
C PHE A 45 -0.72 8.89 19.82
N PHE A 46 -1.16 9.29 21.03
CA PHE A 46 -2.09 10.41 21.30
C PHE A 46 -1.56 11.81 20.96
N LYS A 47 -0.68 11.93 19.96
CA LYS A 47 -0.27 13.23 19.46
C LYS A 47 -1.35 13.74 18.52
N PHE A 48 -1.78 14.98 18.71
CA PHE A 48 -2.82 15.63 17.92
C PHE A 48 -2.62 15.43 16.41
N HIS A 49 -1.39 15.56 15.92
CA HIS A 49 -1.09 15.39 14.51
C HIS A 49 -1.36 13.99 13.93
N LYS A 50 -1.16 12.94 14.71
CA LYS A 50 -1.46 11.57 14.26
C LYS A 50 -2.97 11.35 14.17
N ILE A 51 -3.74 11.91 15.10
CA ILE A 51 -5.20 11.83 15.10
C ILE A 51 -5.77 12.64 13.94
N ALA A 52 -5.33 13.88 13.76
CA ALA A 52 -5.77 14.73 12.65
C ALA A 52 -5.41 14.14 11.29
N GLY A 53 -4.19 13.59 11.14
CA GLY A 53 -3.78 12.90 9.92
C GLY A 53 -4.62 11.66 9.61
N LEU A 54 -4.95 10.86 10.64
CA LEU A 54 -5.87 9.73 10.54
C LEU A 54 -7.27 10.18 10.09
N LEU A 55 -7.83 11.22 10.71
CA LEU A 55 -9.16 11.73 10.37
C LEU A 55 -9.21 12.24 8.92
N LEU A 56 -8.22 13.04 8.52
CA LEU A 56 -8.11 13.57 7.15
C LEU A 56 -7.96 12.44 6.12
N GLY A 57 -7.08 11.46 6.40
CA GLY A 57 -6.91 10.28 5.54
C GLY A 57 -8.19 9.46 5.40
N SER A 58 -8.92 9.27 6.51
CA SER A 58 -10.20 8.56 6.53
C SER A 58 -11.28 9.31 5.75
N VAL A 59 -11.39 10.64 5.91
CA VAL A 59 -12.32 11.48 5.15
C VAL A 59 -12.00 11.41 3.66
N GLY A 60 -10.73 11.54 3.28
CA GLY A 60 -10.31 11.41 1.88
C GLY A 60 -10.67 10.06 1.27
N LEU A 61 -10.46 8.97 2.02
CA LEU A 61 -10.87 7.64 1.60
C LEU A 61 -12.40 7.51 1.44
N ILE A 62 -13.20 8.07 2.36
CA ILE A 62 -14.66 8.08 2.27
C ILE A 62 -15.13 8.82 1.01
N VAL A 63 -14.50 9.94 0.66
CA VAL A 63 -14.82 10.69 -0.57
C VAL A 63 -14.55 9.84 -1.82
N ILE A 64 -13.41 9.15 -1.87
CA ILE A 64 -13.08 8.22 -2.97
C ILE A 64 -14.13 7.11 -3.05
N PHE A 65 -14.50 6.51 -1.91
CA PHE A 65 -15.51 5.45 -1.84
C PHE A 65 -16.88 5.94 -2.33
N LYS A 66 -17.37 7.07 -1.81
CA LYS A 66 -18.68 7.63 -2.17
C LYS A 66 -18.81 7.85 -3.68
N GLN A 67 -17.74 8.35 -4.31
CA GLN A 67 -17.72 8.53 -5.76
C GLN A 67 -17.59 7.20 -6.51
N THR A 68 -16.86 6.24 -5.97
CA THR A 68 -16.70 4.92 -6.62
C THR A 68 -18.02 4.13 -6.60
N LEU A 69 -18.78 4.22 -5.51
CA LEU A 69 -20.11 3.62 -5.36
C LEU A 69 -21.11 4.11 -6.42
N SER A 70 -21.01 5.37 -6.84
CA SER A 70 -21.90 5.92 -7.86
C SER A 70 -21.48 5.59 -9.29
N ILE A 71 -20.24 5.14 -9.51
CA ILE A 71 -19.71 4.82 -10.83
C ILE A 71 -19.97 3.35 -11.18
N SER A 72 -19.52 2.40 -10.36
CA SER A 72 -19.73 0.99 -10.64
C SER A 72 -19.61 0.10 -9.40
N THR A 73 -20.43 -0.95 -9.37
CA THR A 73 -20.38 -1.99 -8.33
C THR A 73 -19.06 -2.76 -8.39
N GLU A 74 -18.56 -3.06 -9.59
CA GLU A 74 -17.29 -3.79 -9.77
C GLU A 74 -16.09 -3.01 -9.22
N MET A 75 -15.97 -1.72 -9.54
CA MET A 75 -14.92 -0.86 -8.99
C MET A 75 -15.05 -0.71 -7.48
N THR A 76 -16.28 -0.71 -6.95
CA THR A 76 -16.52 -0.70 -5.50
C THR A 76 -16.01 -1.99 -4.84
N THR A 77 -16.29 -3.15 -5.43
CA THR A 77 -15.76 -4.43 -4.90
C THR A 77 -14.24 -4.48 -4.97
N GLY A 78 -13.64 -3.97 -6.06
CA GLY A 78 -12.20 -3.83 -6.18
C GLY A 78 -11.61 -2.88 -5.12
N LEU A 79 -12.28 -1.77 -4.84
CA LEU A 79 -11.84 -0.79 -3.84
C LEU A 79 -11.94 -1.36 -2.41
N LEU A 80 -12.99 -2.13 -2.12
CA LEU A 80 -13.12 -2.87 -0.86
C LEU A 80 -12.02 -3.92 -0.72
N ALA A 81 -11.72 -4.67 -1.80
CA ALA A 81 -10.68 -5.69 -1.78
C ALA A 81 -9.30 -5.11 -1.47
N VAL A 82 -8.90 -4.00 -2.11
CA VAL A 82 -7.60 -3.36 -1.83
C VAL A 82 -7.56 -2.71 -0.44
N THR A 83 -8.67 -2.14 0.03
CA THR A 83 -8.74 -1.57 1.39
C THR A 83 -8.58 -2.66 2.44
N PHE A 84 -9.22 -3.82 2.24
CA PHE A 84 -9.02 -4.97 3.11
C PHE A 84 -7.59 -5.53 2.99
N ALA A 85 -7.04 -5.63 1.78
CA ALA A 85 -5.67 -6.10 1.57
C ALA A 85 -4.65 -5.26 2.34
N MET A 86 -4.81 -3.93 2.26
CA MET A 86 -4.01 -2.94 2.96
C MET A 86 -4.16 -3.12 4.48
N ALA A 87 -5.40 -3.15 5.02
CA ALA A 87 -5.63 -3.38 6.44
C ALA A 87 -5.06 -4.71 6.95
N PHE A 88 -5.21 -5.78 6.18
CA PHE A 88 -4.66 -7.10 6.50
C PHE A 88 -3.14 -7.08 6.51
N GLN A 89 -2.50 -6.40 5.56
CA GLN A 89 -1.05 -6.23 5.54
C GLN A 89 -0.56 -5.44 6.76
N SER A 90 -1.23 -4.36 7.13
CA SER A 90 -0.91 -3.60 8.35
C SER A 90 -1.01 -4.46 9.59
N PHE A 91 -2.08 -5.26 9.70
CA PHE A 91 -2.27 -6.20 10.81
C PHE A 91 -1.14 -7.23 10.90
N ILE A 92 -0.78 -7.87 9.78
CA ILE A 92 0.32 -8.84 9.72
C ILE A 92 1.64 -8.18 10.10
N SER A 93 1.90 -6.97 9.61
CA SER A 93 3.14 -6.24 9.91
C SER A 93 3.30 -6.01 11.42
N VAL A 94 2.21 -5.65 12.11
CA VAL A 94 2.21 -5.50 13.58
C VAL A 94 2.34 -6.86 14.28
N LYS A 95 1.68 -7.91 13.80
CA LYS A 95 1.80 -9.26 14.36
C LYS A 95 3.22 -9.81 14.22
N LEU A 96 3.89 -9.59 13.08
CA LEU A 96 5.29 -9.96 12.87
C LEU A 96 6.19 -9.25 13.88
N LYS A 97 5.97 -7.94 14.10
CA LYS A 97 6.66 -7.19 15.16
C LYS A 97 6.39 -7.76 16.55
N GLN A 98 5.16 -8.19 16.84
CA GLN A 98 4.78 -8.78 18.14
C GLN A 98 5.47 -10.12 18.41
N VAL A 99 5.64 -10.96 17.39
CA VAL A 99 6.36 -12.24 17.51
C VAL A 99 7.83 -12.00 17.87
N ASN A 100 8.39 -10.85 17.45
CA ASN A 100 9.74 -10.39 17.79
C ASN A 100 10.83 -11.46 17.57
N ALA A 101 10.64 -12.31 16.56
CA ALA A 101 11.65 -13.27 16.14
C ALA A 101 12.85 -12.50 15.56
N SER A 102 14.06 -12.86 15.97
CA SER A 102 15.31 -12.29 15.45
C SER A 102 15.63 -12.87 14.07
N ILE A 103 14.73 -12.66 13.12
CA ILE A 103 14.85 -13.09 11.72
C ILE A 103 15.15 -11.88 10.84
N SER A 104 16.05 -12.07 9.88
CA SER A 104 16.38 -11.07 8.88
C SER A 104 15.18 -10.82 7.95
N ALA A 105 15.21 -9.67 7.26
CA ALA A 105 14.22 -9.34 6.23
C ALA A 105 14.21 -10.36 5.08
N LEU A 106 15.39 -10.93 4.76
CA LEU A 106 15.53 -11.96 3.72
C LEU A 106 14.86 -13.26 4.16
N GLU A 107 15.06 -13.71 5.40
CA GLU A 107 14.41 -14.91 5.95
C GLU A 107 12.90 -14.74 6.01
N THR A 108 12.43 -13.56 6.44
CA THR A 108 10.99 -13.25 6.48
C THR A 108 10.37 -13.33 5.08
N THR A 109 11.02 -12.74 4.08
CA THR A 109 10.55 -12.74 2.70
C THR A 109 10.60 -14.15 2.10
N THR A 110 11.69 -14.87 2.32
CA THR A 110 11.88 -16.24 1.82
C THR A 110 10.83 -17.18 2.41
N GLY A 111 10.63 -17.16 3.73
CA GLY A 111 9.60 -17.96 4.40
C GLY A 111 8.19 -17.62 3.92
N ALA A 112 7.91 -16.33 3.69
CA ALA A 112 6.63 -15.91 3.13
C ALA A 112 6.42 -16.43 1.70
N LEU A 113 7.45 -16.42 0.85
CA LEU A 113 7.39 -16.93 -0.52
C LEU A 113 7.26 -18.45 -0.58
N ILE A 114 7.96 -19.20 0.28
CA ILE A 114 7.84 -20.67 0.38
C ILE A 114 6.38 -21.08 0.61
N VAL A 115 5.63 -20.30 1.39
CA VAL A 115 4.22 -20.57 1.65
C VAL A 115 3.31 -19.99 0.55
N SER A 116 3.60 -18.79 0.06
CA SER A 116 2.74 -18.08 -0.89
C SER A 116 2.78 -18.67 -2.31
N VAL A 117 3.94 -19.12 -2.79
CA VAL A 117 4.08 -19.66 -4.15
C VAL A 117 3.23 -20.93 -4.36
N PRO A 118 3.29 -21.95 -3.48
CA PRO A 118 2.42 -23.11 -3.60
C PRO A 118 0.93 -22.76 -3.54
N LEU A 119 0.54 -21.75 -2.76
CA LEU A 119 -0.85 -21.30 -2.70
C LEU A 119 -1.30 -20.60 -3.96
N PHE A 120 -0.43 -19.83 -4.62
CA PHE A 120 -0.73 -19.28 -5.94
C PHE A 120 -0.88 -20.39 -6.99
N ILE A 121 -0.01 -21.40 -6.96
CA ILE A 121 -0.12 -22.56 -7.86
C ILE A 121 -1.43 -23.32 -7.59
N LEU A 122 -1.76 -23.56 -6.33
CA LEU A 122 -3.00 -24.22 -5.95
C LEU A 122 -4.23 -23.41 -6.38
N SER A 123 -4.22 -22.09 -6.14
CA SER A 123 -5.28 -21.19 -6.59
C SER A 123 -5.45 -21.26 -8.10
N TRP A 124 -4.35 -21.22 -8.85
CA TRP A 124 -4.35 -21.34 -10.31
C TRP A 124 -4.94 -22.67 -10.77
N ALA A 125 -4.55 -23.78 -10.13
CA ALA A 125 -5.09 -25.10 -10.44
C ALA A 125 -6.60 -25.23 -10.13
N LEU A 126 -7.06 -24.63 -9.02
CA LEU A 126 -8.46 -24.66 -8.60
C LEU A 126 -9.38 -23.78 -9.45
N THR A 127 -8.85 -22.72 -10.07
CA THR A 127 -9.62 -21.82 -10.94
C THR A 127 -9.53 -22.20 -12.41
N GLU A 128 -9.19 -23.46 -12.73
CA GLU A 128 -8.97 -23.93 -14.11
C GLU A 128 -8.02 -23.02 -14.90
N GLY A 129 -6.96 -22.57 -14.23
CA GLY A 129 -6.04 -21.58 -14.76
C GLY A 129 -5.47 -21.99 -16.11
N VAL A 130 -5.64 -21.12 -17.10
CA VAL A 130 -5.02 -21.28 -18.42
C VAL A 130 -3.62 -20.68 -18.36
N ILE A 131 -2.64 -21.33 -19.00
CA ILE A 131 -1.33 -20.70 -19.23
C ILE A 131 -1.54 -19.63 -20.31
N PRO A 132 -1.48 -18.33 -19.98
CA PRO A 132 -1.69 -17.29 -20.98
C PRO A 132 -0.56 -17.33 -22.00
N THR A 133 -0.88 -17.01 -23.25
CA THR A 133 0.12 -16.76 -24.29
C THR A 133 0.95 -15.54 -23.90
N THR A 134 2.07 -15.79 -23.24
CA THR A 134 2.92 -14.73 -22.73
C THR A 134 3.70 -14.13 -23.89
N THR A 135 3.36 -12.91 -24.28
CA THR A 135 4.13 -12.17 -25.28
C THR A 135 5.56 -11.92 -24.76
N PHE A 136 6.52 -11.81 -25.67
CA PHE A 136 7.89 -11.46 -25.30
C PHE A 136 7.95 -10.14 -24.50
N LYS A 137 7.08 -9.18 -24.85
CA LYS A 137 6.91 -7.93 -24.09
C LYS A 137 6.47 -8.18 -22.65
N ALA A 138 5.48 -9.05 -22.41
CA ALA A 138 5.03 -9.38 -21.06
C ALA A 138 6.14 -10.06 -20.23
N ALA A 139 6.89 -10.99 -20.84
CA ALA A 139 8.03 -11.62 -20.17
C ALA A 139 9.11 -10.61 -19.78
N LEU A 140 9.46 -9.67 -20.68
CA LEU A 140 10.40 -8.60 -20.37
C LEU A 140 9.88 -7.65 -19.28
N SER A 141 8.59 -7.31 -19.28
CA SER A 141 7.98 -6.50 -18.22
C SER A 141 8.06 -7.17 -16.85
N ILE A 142 7.81 -8.48 -16.79
CA ILE A 142 7.94 -9.27 -15.56
C ILE A 142 9.40 -9.27 -15.09
N GLY A 143 10.35 -9.51 -16.00
CA GLY A 143 11.79 -9.47 -15.69
C GLY A 143 12.25 -8.10 -15.19
N TYR A 144 11.77 -7.03 -15.83
CA TYR A 144 12.02 -5.65 -15.41
C TYR A 144 11.49 -5.39 -14.00
N LEU A 145 10.25 -5.77 -13.70
CA LEU A 145 9.67 -5.59 -12.36
C LEU A 145 10.37 -6.45 -11.31
N ALA A 146 10.77 -7.67 -11.64
CA ALA A 146 11.52 -8.54 -10.73
C ALA A 146 12.89 -7.94 -10.36
N LEU A 147 13.63 -7.40 -11.33
CA LEU A 147 14.95 -6.84 -11.08
C LEU A 147 14.89 -5.41 -10.52
N PHE A 148 14.26 -4.49 -11.24
CA PHE A 148 14.24 -3.07 -10.87
C PHE A 148 13.17 -2.76 -9.82
N GLY A 149 11.95 -3.28 -10.01
CA GLY A 149 10.82 -3.04 -9.11
C GLY A 149 10.95 -3.74 -7.75
N SER A 150 11.67 -4.87 -7.70
CA SER A 150 11.86 -5.64 -6.46
C SER A 150 13.29 -5.57 -5.97
N VAL A 151 14.25 -6.27 -6.59
CA VAL A 151 15.62 -6.41 -6.02
C VAL A 151 16.31 -5.07 -5.81
N ILE A 152 16.44 -4.27 -6.87
CA ILE A 152 17.12 -2.96 -6.81
C ILE A 152 16.31 -1.98 -5.95
N GLY A 153 14.98 -1.96 -6.09
CA GLY A 153 14.08 -1.12 -5.30
C GLY A 153 14.21 -1.38 -3.79
N PHE A 154 14.14 -2.63 -3.35
CA PHE A 154 14.31 -3.00 -1.95
C PHE A 154 15.73 -2.76 -1.44
N MET A 155 16.76 -3.07 -2.23
CA MET A 155 18.15 -2.74 -1.86
C MET A 155 18.33 -1.24 -1.63
N SER A 156 17.78 -0.41 -2.53
CA SER A 156 17.83 1.06 -2.41
C SER A 156 17.04 1.54 -1.19
N TYR A 157 15.87 0.97 -0.93
CA TYR A 157 15.06 1.29 0.24
C TYR A 157 15.77 0.94 1.56
N TYR A 158 16.37 -0.25 1.65
CA TYR A 158 17.15 -0.64 2.84
C TYR A 158 18.42 0.17 2.99
N TYR A 159 19.10 0.51 1.89
CA TYR A 159 20.22 1.43 1.91
C TYR A 159 19.82 2.79 2.47
N LEU A 160 18.70 3.36 1.99
CA LEU A 160 18.14 4.62 2.46
C LEU A 160 17.82 4.57 3.97
N ILE A 161 17.18 3.49 4.44
CA ILE A 161 16.90 3.29 5.87
C ILE A 161 18.18 3.31 6.71
N ARG A 162 19.25 2.69 6.23
CA ARG A 162 20.51 2.58 6.98
C ARG A 162 21.35 3.86 6.95
N HIS A 163 21.28 4.64 5.87
CA HIS A 163 22.19 5.77 5.62
C HIS A 163 21.53 7.13 5.69
N THR A 164 20.24 7.20 6.02
CA THR A 164 19.51 8.48 6.06
C THR A 164 18.63 8.57 7.29
N SER A 165 18.37 9.79 7.73
CA SER A 165 17.46 10.04 8.84
C SER A 165 16.05 9.50 8.56
N VAL A 166 15.37 9.05 9.61
CA VAL A 166 13.96 8.61 9.60
C VAL A 166 13.04 9.63 8.90
N ARG A 167 13.41 10.92 8.94
CA ARG A 167 12.71 11.99 8.24
C ARG A 167 12.60 11.76 6.73
N VAL A 168 13.70 11.38 6.06
CA VAL A 168 13.70 11.22 4.60
C VAL A 168 12.98 9.93 4.21
N VAL A 169 13.19 8.87 4.99
CA VAL A 169 12.50 7.59 4.81
C VAL A 169 10.98 7.77 4.92
N GLY A 170 10.51 8.62 5.84
CA GLY A 170 9.09 8.95 6.01
C GLY A 170 8.45 9.70 4.83
N ILE A 171 9.22 10.19 3.84
CA ILE A 171 8.66 10.82 2.63
C ILE A 171 8.28 9.73 1.59
N VAL A 172 8.92 8.56 1.64
CA VAL A 172 8.71 7.48 0.65
C VAL A 172 7.23 7.09 0.49
N PRO A 173 6.44 6.93 1.57
CA PRO A 173 5.00 6.63 1.44
C PRO A 173 4.17 7.75 0.80
N LEU A 174 4.65 9.00 0.83
CA LEU A 174 4.00 10.15 0.17
C LEU A 174 4.39 10.28 -1.30
N ILE A 175 5.64 9.95 -1.63
CA ILE A 175 6.15 10.01 -3.00
C ILE A 175 5.48 8.94 -3.86
N THR A 176 5.31 7.73 -3.32
CA THR A 176 4.82 6.57 -4.10
C THR A 176 3.45 6.85 -4.77
N PRO A 177 2.42 7.35 -4.05
CA PRO A 177 1.14 7.65 -4.67
C PRO A 177 1.19 8.81 -5.67
N ILE A 178 2.03 9.82 -5.42
CA ILE A 178 2.20 10.94 -6.35
C ILE A 178 2.74 10.45 -7.70
N PHE A 179 3.79 9.61 -7.67
CA PHE A 179 4.33 9.01 -8.88
C PHE A 179 3.35 8.05 -9.54
N ALA A 180 2.62 7.24 -8.76
CA ALA A 180 1.59 6.36 -9.31
C ALA A 180 0.50 7.14 -10.06
N LEU A 181 0.04 8.29 -9.51
CA LEU A 181 -0.95 9.14 -10.16
C LEU A 181 -0.39 9.81 -11.42
N LEU A 182 0.84 10.32 -11.39
CA LEU A 182 1.48 10.93 -12.56
C LEU A 182 1.68 9.90 -13.68
N LEU A 183 2.19 8.72 -13.36
CA LEU A 183 2.41 7.66 -14.34
C LEU A 183 1.07 7.08 -14.83
N GLY A 184 0.09 6.91 -13.96
CA GLY A 184 -1.27 6.46 -14.31
C GLY A 184 -1.94 7.42 -15.29
N ALA A 185 -1.86 8.73 -15.05
CA ALA A 185 -2.42 9.73 -15.94
C ALA A 185 -1.70 9.81 -17.29
N ASN A 186 -0.35 9.78 -17.30
CA ASN A 186 0.44 10.00 -18.53
C ASN A 186 0.65 8.73 -19.38
N LEU A 187 0.78 7.55 -18.76
CA LEU A 187 1.10 6.30 -19.45
C LEU A 187 -0.11 5.38 -19.63
N ASN A 188 -1.01 5.35 -18.64
CA ASN A 188 -2.20 4.49 -18.66
C ASN A 188 -3.48 5.24 -19.07
N ASN A 189 -3.40 6.55 -19.33
CA ASN A 189 -4.55 7.43 -19.60
C ASN A 189 -5.67 7.29 -18.55
N GLU A 190 -5.29 7.11 -17.28
CA GLU A 190 -6.25 6.99 -16.18
C GLU A 190 -7.00 8.31 -15.96
N THR A 191 -8.30 8.32 -16.22
CA THR A 191 -9.17 9.48 -15.97
C THR A 191 -9.77 9.41 -14.57
N LEU A 192 -9.40 10.35 -13.71
CA LEU A 192 -9.95 10.49 -12.37
C LEU A 192 -11.01 11.58 -12.34
N THR A 193 -12.12 11.31 -11.67
CA THR A 193 -13.15 12.33 -11.45
C THR A 193 -12.65 13.41 -10.48
N SER A 194 -13.20 14.63 -10.57
CA SER A 194 -12.84 15.73 -9.66
C SER A 194 -13.06 15.37 -8.19
N ALA A 195 -14.09 14.55 -7.90
CA ALA A 195 -14.35 14.05 -6.56
C ALA A 195 -13.26 13.07 -6.08
N GLN A 196 -12.85 12.10 -6.91
CA GLN A 196 -11.72 11.21 -6.57
C GLN A 196 -10.43 12.01 -6.35
N LEU A 197 -10.16 13.02 -7.19
CA LEU A 197 -8.99 13.89 -7.03
C LEU A 197 -9.02 14.64 -5.69
N SER A 198 -10.19 15.18 -5.29
CA SER A 198 -10.34 15.84 -3.99
C SER A 198 -10.08 14.88 -2.82
N GLY A 199 -10.57 13.64 -2.89
CA GLY A 199 -10.32 12.61 -1.88
C GLY A 199 -8.84 12.22 -1.80
N ILE A 200 -8.18 12.09 -2.95
CA ILE A 200 -6.74 11.85 -3.06
C ILE A 200 -5.93 12.96 -2.39
N ILE A 201 -6.27 14.23 -2.67
CA ILE A 201 -5.60 15.38 -2.04
C ILE A 201 -5.79 15.34 -0.52
N LEU A 202 -6.99 15.05 -0.03
CA LEU A 202 -7.26 14.91 1.40
C LEU A 202 -6.42 13.78 2.04
N VAL A 203 -6.28 12.64 1.36
CA VAL A 203 -5.42 11.54 1.82
C VAL A 203 -3.96 11.97 1.91
N LEU A 204 -3.44 12.63 0.87
CA LEU A 204 -2.05 13.10 0.84
C LEU A 204 -1.77 14.13 1.94
N ILE A 205 -2.70 15.07 2.18
CA ILE A 205 -2.59 16.03 3.28
C ILE A 205 -2.64 15.31 4.63
N GLY A 206 -3.58 14.38 4.81
CA GLY A 206 -3.71 13.60 6.05
C GLY A 206 -2.45 12.79 6.35
N LEU A 207 -1.90 12.09 5.36
CA LEU A 207 -0.66 11.35 5.48
C LEU A 207 0.53 12.27 5.78
N SER A 208 0.59 13.43 5.14
CA SER A 208 1.62 14.45 5.43
C SER A 208 1.54 14.93 6.87
N TYR A 209 0.34 15.18 7.39
CA TYR A 209 0.18 15.60 8.78
C TYR A 209 0.48 14.46 9.77
N TYR A 210 0.15 13.22 9.41
CA TYR A 210 0.47 12.03 10.20
C TYR A 210 1.99 11.85 10.38
N GLU A 211 2.74 11.91 9.27
CA GLU A 211 4.19 11.72 9.25
C GLU A 211 4.97 12.95 9.78
N TYR A 212 4.54 14.18 9.45
CA TYR A 212 5.31 15.41 9.73
C TYR A 212 4.74 16.32 10.82
N GLY A 213 3.48 16.17 11.23
CA GLY A 213 2.84 17.15 12.11
C GLY A 213 3.45 17.26 13.52
N GLY A 214 4.24 16.28 13.95
CA GLY A 214 5.02 16.35 15.19
C GLY A 214 6.14 17.40 15.18
N LYS A 215 6.50 17.94 14.01
CA LYS A 215 7.48 19.03 13.86
C LYS A 215 6.85 20.41 13.89
N PHE A 216 5.70 20.60 13.22
CA PHE A 216 4.98 21.88 13.24
C PHE A 216 4.62 22.35 14.66
N ASN A 217 4.48 21.40 15.60
CA ASN A 217 4.18 21.70 17.00
C ASN A 217 5.42 21.90 17.88
N LYS A 218 6.63 21.52 17.40
CA LYS A 218 7.90 21.79 18.10
C LYS A 218 8.48 23.16 17.76
N ASP A 219 8.16 23.72 16.60
CA ASP A 219 8.57 25.08 16.22
C ASP A 219 7.71 26.19 16.88
N LYS A 220 6.74 25.80 17.73
CA LYS A 220 5.87 26.71 18.51
C LYS A 220 6.05 26.61 20.03
N ALA A 221 7.03 25.84 20.51
CA ALA A 221 7.29 25.64 21.94
C ALA A 221 8.68 26.17 22.32
#